data_AF-F7EG85-F1
#
_entry.id   AF-F7EG85-F1
#
_cell.length_a   1.000
_cell.length_b   1.000
_cell.length_c   1.000
_cell.angle_alpha   90.00
_cell.angle_beta   90.00
_cell.angle_gamma   90.00
#
_symmetry.space_group_name_H-M   'P 1'
#
loop_
_entity.id
_entity.type
_entity.pdbx_description
1 polymer ?
#
loop_
_entity_poly.entity_id
_entity_poly.type
_entity_poly.pdbx_seq_one_letter_code
_entity_poly.pdbx_strand_id
1 'polypeptide(L)'
;MTCTGVGLGKLCFVLSVALGAFLLLLLPLPRLQAPWGVWAHRPPRPPPTCAQPPRAQRPREGGVAQPLQDVLQRLLGAPAAHPRAPDRLEPRDIFIAVKTTKKYHKSRLELLFRTWISRAQQQTFIFTDGEDPELRLRAGDHVINTNCSSMHTRQALCCKMSVEYDKFIESGRKWFCHVDDDNYVNSKGLLQLLSGFSPSQDVYVGRPSLDHPIEAADRAQGSGTASTVKFWFATGGAGFCISRGLALKMSPWASLGNFISTAEKVRLPDDCTIGYIIEGLLQVKLLHSTLFHSHLENLQRLPADTLLRQITLSYGGPENRRNVVSVGGAFNLQQDPTRFKSIHCLLYPDTTWCPLKKPL
;
A
#
# COMPACT_ATOMS: atom_id res chain seq x y z
N MET A 1 64.00 13.15 -56.74
CA MET A 1 63.79 14.08 -55.61
C MET A 1 62.40 13.78 -55.04
N THR A 2 62.26 12.68 -54.30
CA THR A 2 62.49 12.50 -52.85
C THR A 2 61.25 12.85 -52.03
N CYS A 3 60.52 11.79 -51.68
CA CYS A 3 59.44 11.75 -50.69
C CYS A 3 59.93 12.25 -49.32
N THR A 4 59.10 13.07 -48.67
CA THR A 4 59.31 13.60 -47.33
C THR A 4 58.72 12.65 -46.28
N GLY A 5 59.56 12.23 -45.33
CA GLY A 5 59.20 11.36 -44.22
C GLY A 5 58.56 12.12 -43.07
N VAL A 6 57.29 11.84 -42.78
CA VAL A 6 56.61 12.20 -41.54
C VAL A 6 56.09 10.90 -40.92
N GLY A 7 56.99 10.13 -40.30
CA GLY A 7 56.66 8.82 -39.74
C GLY A 7 57.34 8.46 -38.42
N LEU A 8 58.40 9.17 -38.01
CA LEU A 8 59.20 8.77 -36.84
C LEU A 8 58.75 9.39 -35.51
N GLY A 9 58.06 10.54 -35.52
CA GLY A 9 57.72 11.27 -34.27
C GLY A 9 56.60 10.65 -33.44
N LYS A 10 55.56 10.09 -34.10
CA LYS A 10 54.38 9.56 -33.39
C LYS A 10 54.63 8.17 -32.79
N LEU A 11 55.49 7.36 -33.40
CA LEU A 11 55.82 6.02 -32.91
C LEU A 11 56.70 6.08 -31.64
N CYS A 12 57.67 7.01 -31.58
CA CYS A 12 58.50 7.22 -30.39
C CYS A 12 57.69 7.74 -29.19
N PHE A 13 56.68 8.59 -29.42
CA PHE A 13 55.83 9.09 -28.33
C PHE A 13 54.96 7.99 -27.71
N VAL A 14 54.35 7.14 -28.56
CA VAL A 14 53.51 6.02 -28.08
C VAL A 14 54.37 4.97 -27.35
N LEU A 15 55.57 4.67 -27.84
CA LEU A 15 56.49 3.75 -27.17
C LEU A 15 56.96 4.29 -25.80
N SER A 16 57.19 5.59 -25.67
CA SER A 16 57.61 6.21 -24.40
C SER A 16 56.50 6.17 -23.34
N VAL A 17 55.24 6.44 -23.75
CA VAL A 17 54.09 6.36 -22.83
C VAL A 17 53.80 4.91 -22.41
N ALA A 18 53.92 3.95 -23.33
CA ALA A 18 53.73 2.53 -23.03
C ALA A 18 54.81 1.98 -22.08
N LEU A 19 56.08 2.38 -22.24
CA LEU A 19 57.16 1.99 -21.31
C LEU A 19 56.97 2.61 -19.92
N GLY A 20 56.52 3.86 -19.84
CA GLY A 20 56.23 4.53 -18.57
C GLY A 20 55.11 3.85 -17.78
N ALA A 21 54.03 3.43 -18.47
CA ALA A 21 52.93 2.70 -17.84
C ALA A 21 53.33 1.28 -17.37
N PHE A 22 54.23 0.61 -18.10
CA PHE A 22 54.73 -0.72 -17.72
C PHE A 22 55.71 -0.65 -16.54
N LEU A 23 56.54 0.40 -16.43
CA LEU A 23 57.42 0.59 -15.27
C LEU A 23 56.64 0.88 -13.97
N LEU A 24 55.49 1.57 -14.04
CA LEU A 24 54.62 1.83 -12.89
C LEU A 24 53.93 0.56 -12.35
N LEU A 25 53.73 -0.47 -13.18
CA LEU A 25 53.19 -1.77 -12.78
C LEU A 25 54.22 -2.69 -12.11
N LEU A 26 55.52 -2.38 -12.25
CA LEU A 26 56.62 -3.16 -11.65
C LEU A 26 57.11 -2.59 -10.31
N LEU A 27 56.57 -1.45 -9.86
CA LEU A 27 56.86 -0.91 -8.53
C LEU A 27 56.08 -1.68 -7.46
N PRO A 28 56.73 -2.25 -6.43
CA PRO A 28 56.03 -2.95 -5.36
C PRO A 28 55.18 -1.96 -4.57
N LEU A 29 53.86 -2.15 -4.58
CA LEU A 29 52.95 -1.37 -3.74
C LEU A 29 53.31 -1.57 -2.25
N PRO A 30 53.49 -0.49 -1.46
CA PRO A 30 53.72 -0.62 -0.04
C PRO A 30 52.51 -1.27 0.62
N ARG A 31 52.72 -2.44 1.24
CA ARG A 31 51.71 -3.11 2.07
C ARG A 31 51.33 -2.17 3.21
N LEU A 32 50.14 -1.58 3.15
CA LEU A 32 49.51 -0.98 4.31
C LEU A 32 49.26 -2.09 5.34
N GLN A 33 50.12 -2.14 6.37
CA GLN A 33 49.88 -2.88 7.59
C GLN A 33 48.73 -2.19 8.33
N ALA A 34 47.59 -2.86 8.44
CA ALA A 34 46.54 -2.47 9.38
C ALA A 34 47.09 -2.63 10.82
N PRO A 35 46.92 -1.64 11.71
CA PRO A 35 47.35 -1.78 13.10
C PRO A 35 46.43 -2.78 13.80
N TRP A 36 46.93 -3.99 14.04
CA TRP A 36 46.30 -4.94 14.95
C TRP A 36 46.69 -4.57 16.38
N GLY A 37 45.89 -3.68 16.98
CA GLY A 37 45.84 -3.52 18.42
C GLY A 37 45.02 -4.67 19.01
N VAL A 38 45.64 -5.45 19.88
CA VAL A 38 45.05 -6.56 20.64
C VAL A 38 43.87 -6.07 21.47
N TRP A 39 42.65 -6.35 21.04
CA TRP A 39 41.46 -6.38 21.88
C TRP A 39 40.85 -7.77 21.76
N ALA A 40 40.83 -8.50 22.87
CA ALA A 40 40.29 -9.85 22.95
C ALA A 40 38.82 -9.86 22.50
N HIS A 41 38.54 -10.45 21.34
CA HIS A 41 37.18 -10.75 20.92
C HIS A 41 36.58 -11.81 21.86
N ARG A 42 35.72 -11.39 22.78
CA ARG A 42 34.71 -12.30 23.34
C ARG A 42 33.78 -12.71 22.19
N PRO A 43 33.39 -14.00 22.08
CA PRO A 43 32.40 -14.42 21.10
C PRO A 43 31.07 -13.67 21.37
N PRO A 44 30.32 -13.30 20.32
CA PRO A 44 29.01 -12.70 20.49
C PRO A 44 28.10 -13.66 21.27
N ARG A 45 27.44 -13.14 22.30
CA ARG A 45 26.42 -13.89 23.04
C ARG A 45 25.28 -14.26 22.08
N PRO A 46 24.70 -15.46 22.20
CA PRO A 46 23.50 -15.80 21.46
C PRO A 46 22.38 -14.78 21.78
N PRO A 47 21.47 -14.51 20.82
CA PRO A 47 20.30 -13.67 21.10
C PRO A 47 19.54 -14.24 22.32
N PRO A 48 18.98 -13.39 23.19
CA PRO A 48 18.18 -13.89 24.30
C PRO A 48 17.04 -14.75 23.75
N THR A 49 17.02 -15.99 24.20
CA THR A 49 15.90 -16.91 24.02
C THR A 49 14.62 -16.24 24.48
N CYS A 50 13.55 -16.43 23.71
CA CYS A 50 12.19 -16.00 24.05
C CYS A 50 11.79 -16.55 25.43
N ALA A 51 11.96 -15.74 26.48
CA ALA A 51 11.25 -15.93 27.73
C ALA A 51 9.82 -15.40 27.50
N GLN A 52 8.84 -16.28 27.68
CA GLN A 52 7.43 -15.89 27.60
C GLN A 52 7.15 -14.76 28.61
N PRO A 53 6.49 -13.66 28.20
CA PRO A 53 6.04 -12.67 29.16
C PRO A 53 4.91 -13.28 30.03
N PRO A 54 4.86 -12.97 31.33
CA PRO A 54 3.74 -13.38 32.17
C PRO A 54 2.45 -12.74 31.64
N ARG A 55 1.36 -13.52 31.72
CA ARG A 55 -0.02 -13.16 31.34
C ARG A 55 -0.35 -11.71 31.74
N ALA A 56 -0.32 -10.79 30.78
CA ALA A 56 -0.79 -9.43 30.98
C ALA A 56 -2.32 -9.44 31.09
N GLN A 57 -2.84 -8.88 32.18
CA GLN A 57 -4.26 -8.67 32.41
C GLN A 57 -4.81 -7.68 31.37
N ARG A 58 -6.02 -7.97 30.87
CA ARG A 58 -6.71 -7.17 29.84
C ARG A 58 -6.80 -5.69 30.25
N PRO A 59 -6.38 -4.73 29.42
CA PRO A 59 -6.78 -3.35 29.59
C PRO A 59 -8.30 -3.24 29.37
N ARG A 60 -8.98 -2.46 30.22
CA ARG A 60 -10.41 -2.16 30.09
C ARG A 60 -10.68 -1.46 28.76
N GLU A 61 -11.48 -2.08 27.92
CA GLU A 61 -11.96 -1.53 26.64
C GLU A 61 -12.86 -0.31 26.88
N GLY A 62 -12.42 0.86 26.41
CA GLY A 62 -13.23 2.06 26.34
C GLY A 62 -13.96 2.17 25.00
N GLY A 63 -15.26 1.84 24.98
CA GLY A 63 -16.32 2.62 24.34
C GLY A 63 -16.38 2.90 22.82
N VAL A 64 -15.50 2.37 21.96
CA VAL A 64 -15.53 2.65 20.49
C VAL A 64 -15.78 1.39 19.63
N ALA A 65 -15.84 0.21 20.24
CA ALA A 65 -15.91 -1.06 19.52
C ALA A 65 -17.33 -1.47 19.04
N GLN A 66 -18.39 -0.93 19.64
CA GLN A 66 -19.76 -1.40 19.40
C GLN A 66 -20.26 -1.21 17.95
N PRO A 67 -20.07 -0.04 17.29
CA PRO A 67 -20.59 0.14 15.93
C PRO A 67 -19.91 -0.77 14.90
N LEU A 68 -18.59 -0.94 14.98
CA LEU A 68 -17.87 -1.85 14.09
C LEU A 68 -18.26 -3.30 14.39
N GLN A 69 -18.32 -3.70 15.65
CA GLN A 69 -18.72 -5.06 16.03
C GLN A 69 -20.15 -5.36 15.57
N ASP A 70 -21.10 -4.44 15.72
CA ASP A 70 -22.47 -4.60 15.23
C ASP A 70 -22.54 -4.71 13.71
N VAL A 71 -21.76 -3.91 12.99
CA VAL A 71 -21.68 -3.98 11.51
C VAL A 71 -21.01 -5.27 11.05
N LEU A 72 -19.91 -5.67 11.69
CA LEU A 72 -19.25 -6.94 11.44
C LEU A 72 -20.20 -8.11 11.75
N GLN A 73 -20.96 -8.04 12.83
CA GLN A 73 -21.91 -9.08 13.21
C GLN A 73 -23.11 -9.16 12.25
N ARG A 74 -23.59 -8.02 11.71
CA ARG A 74 -24.56 -7.98 10.60
C ARG A 74 -24.01 -8.55 9.30
N LEU A 75 -22.75 -8.24 8.98
CA LEU A 75 -22.03 -8.83 7.84
C LEU A 75 -21.80 -10.34 8.01
N LEU A 76 -21.71 -10.81 9.26
CA LEU A 76 -21.38 -12.19 9.60
C LEU A 76 -22.60 -13.09 9.93
N GLY A 77 -23.79 -12.54 10.18
CA GLY A 77 -25.06 -13.27 10.05
C GLY A 77 -26.12 -13.07 11.15
N ALA A 78 -26.94 -12.01 11.06
CA ALA A 78 -28.29 -11.98 11.67
C ALA A 78 -29.20 -10.96 10.97
N PRO A 79 -30.52 -11.24 10.82
CA PRO A 79 -31.48 -10.23 10.36
C PRO A 79 -31.79 -9.29 11.53
N ALA A 80 -31.68 -7.97 11.32
CA ALA A 80 -32.09 -7.00 12.33
C ALA A 80 -32.88 -5.84 11.72
N ALA A 81 -33.92 -5.45 12.47
CA ALA A 81 -34.97 -4.49 12.17
C ALA A 81 -34.43 -3.12 11.72
N HIS A 82 -35.17 -2.49 10.80
CA HIS A 82 -34.86 -1.19 10.22
C HIS A 82 -35.11 -0.04 11.22
N PRO A 83 -34.08 0.72 11.64
CA PRO A 83 -34.27 2.07 12.13
C PRO A 83 -34.38 3.03 10.92
N ARG A 84 -35.12 4.14 11.09
CA ARG A 84 -35.39 5.18 10.08
C ARG A 84 -34.12 5.56 9.30
N ALA A 85 -34.22 5.53 7.97
CA ALA A 85 -33.09 5.70 7.06
C ALA A 85 -32.50 7.13 7.13
N PRO A 86 -31.23 7.30 7.56
CA PRO A 86 -30.41 8.39 7.02
C PRO A 86 -30.27 8.17 5.50
N ASP A 87 -29.96 9.23 4.73
CA ASP A 87 -29.71 9.14 3.28
C ASP A 87 -28.93 7.87 2.94
N ARG A 88 -29.59 6.91 2.29
CA ARG A 88 -29.05 5.58 2.05
C ARG A 88 -27.74 5.73 1.28
N LEU A 89 -26.65 5.21 1.84
CA LEU A 89 -25.34 5.23 1.17
C LEU A 89 -25.42 4.48 -0.16
N GLU A 90 -24.97 5.11 -1.24
CA GLU A 90 -24.97 4.54 -2.59
C GLU A 90 -23.54 4.31 -3.10
N PRO A 91 -23.33 3.43 -4.10
CA PRO A 91 -21.99 3.21 -4.69
C PRO A 91 -21.28 4.50 -5.13
N ARG A 92 -22.04 5.47 -5.68
CA ARG A 92 -21.52 6.79 -6.11
C ARG A 92 -21.01 7.67 -4.98
N ASP A 93 -21.37 7.37 -3.73
CA ASP A 93 -20.89 8.10 -2.57
C ASP A 93 -19.48 7.69 -2.13
N ILE A 94 -18.96 6.58 -2.66
CA ILE A 94 -17.64 6.05 -2.35
C ILE A 94 -16.66 6.50 -3.44
N PHE A 95 -15.45 6.89 -3.06
CA PHE A 95 -14.32 7.19 -3.92
C PHE A 95 -13.24 6.13 -3.67
N ILE A 96 -13.02 5.24 -4.62
CA ILE A 96 -11.99 4.19 -4.54
C ILE A 96 -10.79 4.66 -5.35
N ALA A 97 -9.70 5.00 -4.68
CA ALA A 97 -8.41 5.33 -5.30
C ALA A 97 -7.57 4.07 -5.44
N VAL A 98 -7.20 3.71 -6.67
CA VAL A 98 -6.26 2.64 -6.98
C VAL A 98 -4.92 3.27 -7.33
N LYS A 99 -3.91 3.05 -6.49
CA LYS A 99 -2.56 3.51 -6.74
C LYS A 99 -1.82 2.50 -7.61
N THR A 100 -1.20 2.98 -8.68
CA THR A 100 -0.42 2.15 -9.61
C THR A 100 0.74 2.94 -10.20
N THR A 101 1.46 2.31 -11.12
CA THR A 101 2.55 2.90 -11.88
C THR A 101 2.49 2.41 -13.32
N LYS A 102 3.05 3.18 -14.27
CA LYS A 102 2.98 2.88 -15.70
C LYS A 102 3.40 1.43 -16.03
N LYS A 103 4.42 0.91 -15.35
CA LYS A 103 4.92 -0.47 -15.57
C LYS A 103 3.90 -1.57 -15.24
N TYR A 104 2.85 -1.26 -14.47
CA TYR A 104 1.84 -2.23 -14.01
C TYR A 104 0.47 -2.05 -14.67
N HIS A 105 0.32 -1.11 -15.59
CA HIS A 105 -0.93 -0.94 -16.36
C HIS A 105 -1.38 -2.23 -17.04
N LYS A 106 -0.44 -2.97 -17.62
CA LYS A 106 -0.71 -4.26 -18.27
C LYS A 106 -0.76 -5.41 -17.29
N SER A 107 0.32 -5.60 -16.54
CA SER A 107 0.52 -6.81 -15.73
C SER A 107 -0.41 -6.92 -14.51
N ARG A 108 -0.95 -5.79 -14.00
CA ARG A 108 -1.82 -5.77 -12.82
C ARG A 108 -3.19 -5.17 -13.11
N LEU A 109 -3.26 -3.95 -13.64
CA LEU A 109 -4.56 -3.26 -13.79
C LEU A 109 -5.51 -3.95 -14.76
N GLU A 110 -5.04 -4.58 -15.84
CA GLU A 110 -5.92 -5.31 -16.76
C GLU A 110 -6.74 -6.38 -16.04
N LEU A 111 -6.14 -7.07 -15.08
CA LEU A 111 -6.83 -8.05 -14.25
C LEU A 111 -7.91 -7.39 -13.39
N LEU A 112 -7.62 -6.24 -12.79
CA LEU A 112 -8.57 -5.52 -11.94
C LEU A 112 -9.78 -5.03 -12.75
N PHE A 113 -9.55 -4.45 -13.93
CA PHE A 113 -10.60 -4.07 -14.88
C PHE A 113 -11.44 -5.25 -15.36
N ARG A 114 -10.82 -6.40 -15.62
CA ARG A 114 -11.55 -7.61 -16.00
C ARG A 114 -12.38 -8.17 -14.84
N THR A 115 -12.01 -7.85 -13.61
CA THR A 115 -12.62 -8.39 -12.39
C THR A 115 -13.35 -7.29 -11.61
N TRP A 116 -12.90 -6.91 -10.43
CA TRP A 116 -13.71 -6.12 -9.49
C TRP A 116 -14.01 -4.70 -9.98
N ILE A 117 -13.12 -4.06 -10.74
CA ILE A 117 -13.38 -2.71 -11.27
C ILE A 117 -14.55 -2.74 -12.26
N SER A 118 -14.79 -3.84 -12.99
CA SER A 118 -15.97 -3.98 -13.86
C SER A 118 -17.30 -3.85 -13.11
N ARG A 119 -17.30 -4.06 -11.78
CA ARG A 119 -18.48 -3.94 -10.91
C ARG A 119 -18.49 -2.64 -10.09
N ALA A 120 -17.48 -1.78 -10.26
CA ALA A 120 -17.28 -0.57 -9.45
C ALA A 120 -16.69 0.61 -10.25
N GLN A 121 -16.81 0.60 -11.58
CA GLN A 121 -16.11 1.53 -12.47
C GLN A 121 -16.42 3.01 -12.16
N GLN A 122 -17.69 3.33 -11.85
CA GLN A 122 -18.15 4.69 -11.55
C GLN A 122 -17.57 5.28 -10.26
N GLN A 123 -17.11 4.43 -9.34
CA GLN A 123 -16.48 4.87 -8.10
C GLN A 123 -14.97 4.67 -8.06
N THR A 124 -14.37 4.11 -9.11
CA THR A 124 -12.94 3.78 -9.12
C THR A 124 -12.14 4.79 -9.93
N PHE A 125 -11.11 5.35 -9.32
CA PHE A 125 -10.18 6.32 -9.88
C PHE A 125 -8.76 5.75 -9.81
N ILE A 126 -8.04 5.80 -10.93
CA ILE A 126 -6.71 5.21 -11.11
C ILE A 126 -5.67 6.33 -11.03
N PHE A 127 -4.76 6.23 -10.08
CA PHE A 127 -3.68 7.19 -9.86
C PHE A 127 -2.35 6.59 -10.30
N THR A 128 -1.77 7.15 -11.37
CA THR A 128 -0.55 6.64 -12.00
C THR A 128 0.50 7.74 -12.20
N ASP A 129 1.69 7.35 -12.64
CA ASP A 129 2.85 8.21 -12.92
C ASP A 129 3.14 8.37 -14.42
N GLY A 130 2.25 7.90 -15.30
CA GLY A 130 2.43 8.12 -16.72
C GLY A 130 1.19 7.95 -17.56
N GLU A 131 1.15 8.71 -18.66
CA GLU A 131 0.10 8.62 -19.66
C GLU A 131 0.04 7.25 -20.33
N ASP A 132 -1.17 6.80 -20.58
CA ASP A 132 -1.51 5.57 -21.29
C ASP A 132 -2.85 5.76 -22.03
N PRO A 133 -2.82 5.96 -23.36
CA PRO A 133 -4.02 6.19 -24.15
C PRO A 133 -5.03 5.04 -24.09
N GLU A 134 -4.57 3.79 -23.95
CA GLU A 134 -5.46 2.63 -23.88
C GLU A 134 -6.18 2.58 -22.53
N LEU A 135 -5.45 2.84 -21.44
CA LEU A 135 -6.05 2.97 -20.11
C LEU A 135 -7.06 4.13 -20.08
N ARG A 136 -6.72 5.27 -20.69
CA ARG A 136 -7.61 6.44 -20.79
C ARG A 136 -8.85 6.16 -21.63
N LEU A 137 -8.75 5.38 -22.71
CA LEU A 137 -9.93 4.95 -23.47
C LEU A 137 -10.89 4.09 -22.61
N ARG A 138 -10.34 3.30 -21.68
CA ARG A 138 -11.13 2.38 -20.84
C ARG A 138 -11.78 3.05 -19.63
N ALA A 139 -11.09 3.99 -18.99
CA ALA A 139 -11.54 4.60 -17.74
C ALA A 139 -11.79 6.12 -17.84
N GLY A 140 -11.55 6.74 -19.00
CA GLY A 140 -11.81 8.15 -19.24
C GLY A 140 -11.11 9.05 -18.24
N ASP A 141 -11.85 10.02 -17.71
CA ASP A 141 -11.36 10.99 -16.73
C ASP A 141 -11.10 10.40 -15.35
N HIS A 142 -11.38 9.10 -15.14
CA HIS A 142 -11.00 8.41 -13.92
C HIS A 142 -9.52 7.98 -13.93
N VAL A 143 -8.76 8.26 -14.98
CA VAL A 143 -7.30 8.05 -15.01
C VAL A 143 -6.60 9.37 -14.71
N ILE A 144 -5.94 9.43 -13.56
CA ILE A 144 -5.22 10.60 -13.08
C ILE A 144 -3.72 10.32 -13.18
N ASN A 145 -3.07 11.01 -14.11
CA ASN A 145 -1.62 11.12 -14.09
C ASN A 145 -1.22 12.13 -13.00
N THR A 146 -0.58 11.61 -11.96
CA THR A 146 -0.16 12.39 -10.79
C THR A 146 1.05 13.27 -11.06
N ASN A 147 1.79 13.02 -12.16
CA ASN A 147 3.12 13.59 -12.43
C ASN A 147 4.14 13.35 -11.30
N CYS A 148 3.86 12.43 -10.38
CA CYS A 148 4.80 11.98 -9.37
C CYS A 148 5.80 11.00 -9.98
N SER A 149 6.93 10.80 -9.29
CA SER A 149 7.93 9.81 -9.71
C SER A 149 7.33 8.39 -9.80
N SER A 150 7.83 7.61 -10.77
CA SER A 150 7.52 6.18 -10.92
C SER A 150 8.33 5.27 -10.00
N MET A 151 9.25 5.84 -9.21
CA MET A 151 10.03 5.08 -8.23
C MET A 151 9.16 4.61 -7.07
N HIS A 152 9.60 3.53 -6.41
CA HIS A 152 8.95 3.00 -5.21
C HIS A 152 9.60 3.55 -3.94
N THR A 153 9.81 4.88 -3.89
CA THR A 153 10.38 5.58 -2.73
C THR A 153 9.27 6.18 -1.87
N ARG A 154 9.57 6.46 -0.60
CA ARG A 154 8.67 7.18 0.31
C ARG A 154 8.12 8.46 -0.32
N GLN A 155 8.99 9.30 -0.89
CA GLN A 155 8.58 10.55 -1.52
C GLN A 155 7.59 10.34 -2.66
N ALA A 156 7.85 9.35 -3.52
CA ALA A 156 7.01 9.07 -4.68
C ALA A 156 5.62 8.54 -4.28
N LEU A 157 5.58 7.65 -3.28
CA LEU A 157 4.33 7.11 -2.73
C LEU A 157 3.50 8.20 -2.04
N CYS A 158 4.12 9.02 -1.18
CA CYS A 158 3.45 10.14 -0.53
C CYS A 158 2.97 11.19 -1.52
N CYS A 159 3.71 11.44 -2.61
CA CYS A 159 3.25 12.30 -3.69
C CYS A 159 1.96 11.78 -4.33
N LYS A 160 1.90 10.49 -4.69
CA LYS A 160 0.68 9.89 -5.26
C LYS A 160 -0.49 9.94 -4.27
N MET A 161 -0.26 9.60 -3.01
CA MET A 161 -1.27 9.67 -1.95
C MET A 161 -1.81 11.10 -1.75
N SER A 162 -0.95 12.12 -1.85
CA SER A 162 -1.38 13.52 -1.81
C SER A 162 -2.40 13.84 -2.91
N VAL A 163 -2.14 13.37 -4.13
CA VAL A 163 -3.04 13.58 -5.27
C VAL A 163 -4.34 12.78 -5.11
N GLU A 164 -4.27 11.54 -4.58
CA GLU A 164 -5.46 10.75 -4.24
C GLU A 164 -6.39 11.48 -3.29
N TYR A 165 -5.81 12.01 -2.20
CA TYR A 165 -6.54 12.72 -1.17
C TYR A 165 -7.14 14.03 -1.72
N ASP A 166 -6.37 14.85 -2.45
CA ASP A 166 -6.87 16.09 -3.04
C ASP A 166 -8.02 15.82 -4.03
N LYS A 167 -7.90 14.80 -4.89
CA LYS A 167 -8.97 14.40 -5.81
C LYS A 167 -10.20 13.87 -5.08
N PHE A 168 -10.04 13.18 -3.97
CA PHE A 168 -11.18 12.81 -3.14
C PHE A 168 -11.89 14.04 -2.56
N ILE A 169 -11.16 15.01 -2.01
CA ILE A 169 -11.76 16.23 -1.45
C ILE A 169 -12.55 16.98 -2.52
N GLU A 170 -11.96 17.17 -3.70
CA GLU A 170 -12.58 17.79 -4.88
C GLU A 170 -13.86 17.06 -5.33
N SER A 171 -13.88 15.72 -5.25
CA SER A 171 -15.00 14.91 -5.75
C SER A 171 -16.33 15.11 -5.01
N GLY A 172 -16.31 15.69 -3.80
CA GLY A 172 -17.50 15.84 -2.97
C GLY A 172 -18.03 14.54 -2.35
N ARG A 173 -17.39 13.39 -2.62
CA ARG A 173 -17.87 12.07 -2.18
C ARG A 173 -17.76 11.88 -0.67
N LYS A 174 -18.59 10.98 -0.14
CA LYS A 174 -18.78 10.75 1.30
C LYS A 174 -17.68 9.89 1.93
N TRP A 175 -17.04 9.02 1.15
CA TRP A 175 -16.02 8.09 1.63
C TRP A 175 -14.81 8.04 0.70
N PHE A 176 -13.62 8.14 1.27
CA PHE A 176 -12.35 7.86 0.60
C PHE A 176 -11.91 6.45 0.94
N CYS A 177 -11.60 5.63 -0.05
CA CYS A 177 -11.00 4.32 0.15
C CYS A 177 -9.77 4.17 -0.73
N HIS A 178 -8.62 3.92 -0.11
CA HIS A 178 -7.37 3.66 -0.80
C HIS A 178 -7.15 2.15 -0.97
N VAL A 179 -6.66 1.73 -2.12
CA VAL A 179 -6.13 0.38 -2.38
C VAL A 179 -4.95 0.43 -3.36
N ASP A 180 -4.08 -0.58 -3.32
CA ASP A 180 -3.00 -0.77 -4.29
C ASP A 180 -3.47 -1.62 -5.49
N ASP A 181 -2.69 -1.59 -6.57
CA ASP A 181 -2.97 -2.32 -7.82
C ASP A 181 -2.84 -3.85 -7.75
N ASP A 182 -2.50 -4.40 -6.58
CA ASP A 182 -2.55 -5.82 -6.27
C ASP A 182 -3.66 -6.19 -5.26
N ASN A 183 -4.64 -5.30 -5.04
CA ASN A 183 -5.82 -5.58 -4.25
C ASN A 183 -7.05 -5.97 -5.10
N TYR A 184 -7.87 -6.86 -4.54
CA TYR A 184 -9.23 -7.15 -5.00
C TYR A 184 -10.23 -6.51 -4.05
N VAL A 185 -11.22 -5.77 -4.56
CA VAL A 185 -12.24 -5.12 -3.73
C VAL A 185 -13.61 -5.78 -3.93
N ASN A 186 -14.19 -6.29 -2.85
CA ASN A 186 -15.60 -6.67 -2.80
C ASN A 186 -16.46 -5.42 -2.57
N SER A 187 -16.85 -4.75 -3.66
CA SER A 187 -17.58 -3.47 -3.61
C SER A 187 -18.92 -3.52 -2.86
N LYS A 188 -19.63 -4.66 -2.90
CA LYS A 188 -20.87 -4.87 -2.14
C LYS A 188 -20.60 -4.93 -0.63
N GLY A 189 -19.59 -5.71 -0.22
CA GLY A 189 -19.16 -5.80 1.17
C GLY A 189 -18.66 -4.45 1.71
N LEU A 190 -17.92 -3.72 0.88
CA LEU A 190 -17.45 -2.37 1.22
C LEU A 190 -18.62 -1.41 1.47
N LEU A 191 -19.59 -1.35 0.55
CA LEU A 191 -20.79 -0.52 0.71
C LEU A 191 -21.55 -0.85 1.99
N GLN A 192 -21.71 -2.15 2.29
CA GLN A 192 -22.40 -2.60 3.49
C GLN A 192 -21.65 -2.22 4.77
N LEU A 193 -20.31 -2.37 4.82
CA LEU A 193 -19.51 -1.91 5.95
C LEU A 193 -19.70 -0.41 6.18
N LEU A 194 -19.54 0.41 5.15
CA LEU A 194 -19.57 1.86 5.27
C LEU A 194 -20.97 2.40 5.58
N SER A 195 -22.03 1.69 5.16
CA SER A 195 -23.41 2.04 5.51
C SER A 195 -23.73 1.98 7.01
N GLY A 196 -22.86 1.33 7.79
CA GLY A 196 -22.95 1.27 9.24
C GLY A 196 -22.54 2.54 9.98
N PHE A 197 -21.97 3.52 9.27
CA PHE A 197 -21.42 4.74 9.84
C PHE A 197 -22.00 5.99 9.15
N SER A 198 -22.06 7.11 9.89
CA SER A 198 -22.33 8.40 9.24
C SER A 198 -21.04 8.94 8.61
N PRO A 199 -21.09 9.45 7.36
CA PRO A 199 -19.93 10.06 6.71
C PRO A 199 -19.49 11.40 7.34
N SER A 200 -20.31 11.97 8.25
CA SER A 200 -19.97 13.16 9.03
C SER A 200 -19.21 12.84 10.33
N GLN A 201 -19.17 11.57 10.74
CA GLN A 201 -18.39 11.13 11.90
C GLN A 201 -16.91 11.02 11.54
N ASP A 202 -16.06 10.87 12.57
CA ASP A 202 -14.64 10.63 12.39
C ASP A 202 -14.38 9.13 12.28
N VAL A 203 -14.37 8.60 11.05
CA VAL A 203 -14.17 7.17 10.79
C VAL A 203 -12.92 6.95 9.96
N TYR A 204 -11.99 6.18 10.54
CA TYR A 204 -10.83 5.61 9.87
C TYR A 204 -10.84 4.11 10.11
N VAL A 205 -10.98 3.29 9.06
CA VAL A 205 -11.15 1.84 9.17
C VAL A 205 -10.19 1.10 8.24
N GLY A 206 -9.57 0.05 8.75
CA GLY A 206 -8.62 -0.76 7.98
C GLY A 206 -7.94 -1.82 8.85
N ARG A 207 -6.96 -2.51 8.26
CA ARG A 207 -6.14 -3.52 8.94
C ARG A 207 -4.93 -2.83 9.60
N PRO A 208 -4.70 -2.95 10.92
CA PRO A 208 -3.45 -2.47 11.52
C PRO A 208 -2.25 -3.28 10.98
N SER A 209 -1.13 -2.60 10.73
CA SER A 209 0.06 -3.23 10.13
C SER A 209 0.89 -4.08 11.10
N LEU A 210 0.85 -3.71 12.38
CA LEU A 210 1.59 -4.36 13.45
C LEU A 210 0.62 -4.84 14.53
N ASP A 211 1.12 -5.55 15.53
CA ASP A 211 0.42 -5.90 16.76
C ASP A 211 0.59 -4.86 17.88
N HIS A 212 1.29 -3.76 17.59
CA HIS A 212 1.53 -2.62 18.47
C HIS A 212 1.56 -1.30 17.69
N PRO A 213 1.27 -0.14 18.32
CA PRO A 213 1.40 1.16 17.67
C PRO A 213 2.87 1.49 17.39
N ILE A 214 3.14 2.26 16.33
CA ILE A 214 4.49 2.76 16.04
C ILE A 214 4.76 4.07 16.78
N GLU A 215 6.04 4.41 16.90
CA GLU A 215 6.49 5.69 17.46
C GLU A 215 7.10 6.55 16.36
N ALA A 216 6.71 7.83 16.29
CA ALA A 216 7.38 8.80 15.45
C ALA A 216 7.78 10.03 16.26
N ALA A 217 8.90 10.64 15.88
CA ALA A 217 9.31 11.92 16.44
C ALA A 217 8.33 13.00 15.98
N ASP A 218 7.64 13.62 16.93
CA ASP A 218 6.83 14.81 16.70
C ASP A 218 7.74 16.01 16.58
N ARG A 219 8.14 16.27 15.33
CA ARG A 219 8.87 17.48 14.95
C ARG A 219 7.90 18.63 14.62
N ALA A 220 6.58 18.46 14.83
CA ALA A 220 5.57 19.44 14.48
C ALA A 220 5.54 20.63 15.44
N GLN A 221 5.83 20.40 16.72
CA GLN A 221 5.88 21.44 17.74
C GLN A 221 7.31 21.99 17.85
N GLY A 222 7.53 23.24 17.45
CA GLY A 222 8.83 23.92 17.45
C GLY A 222 9.49 24.13 18.82
N SER A 223 9.09 23.39 19.87
CA SER A 223 9.82 23.32 21.14
C SER A 223 11.01 22.37 20.99
N GLY A 224 12.22 22.80 21.30
CA GLY A 224 13.48 22.07 21.11
C GLY A 224 13.63 20.70 21.80
N THR A 225 12.58 20.14 22.37
CA THR A 225 12.48 18.75 22.82
C THR A 225 11.63 17.95 21.83
N ALA A 226 12.25 16.98 21.15
CA ALA A 226 11.53 16.04 20.29
C ALA A 226 10.60 15.17 21.15
N SER A 227 9.30 15.48 21.16
CA SER A 227 8.28 14.58 21.70
C SER A 227 8.13 13.38 20.77
N THR A 228 7.76 12.22 21.31
CA THR A 228 7.40 11.05 20.52
C THR A 228 5.89 10.85 20.59
N VAL A 229 5.28 10.54 19.44
CA VAL A 229 3.86 10.23 19.33
C VAL A 229 3.70 8.76 18.99
N LYS A 230 2.81 8.10 19.73
CA LYS A 230 2.43 6.69 19.55
C LYS A 230 1.11 6.60 18.82
N PHE A 231 1.04 5.85 17.73
CA PHE A 231 -0.16 5.74 16.93
C PHE A 231 -0.24 4.44 16.13
N TRP A 232 -1.46 3.99 15.85
CA TRP A 232 -1.74 2.96 14.87
C TRP A 232 -1.91 3.55 13.47
N PHE A 233 -1.70 2.72 12.46
CA PHE A 233 -1.99 3.05 11.07
C PHE A 233 -2.54 1.82 10.35
N ALA A 234 -3.43 2.04 9.38
CA ALA A 234 -3.91 0.98 8.51
C ALA A 234 -2.86 0.68 7.44
N THR A 235 -2.57 -0.59 7.19
CA THR A 235 -1.66 -1.02 6.12
C THR A 235 -2.17 -0.59 4.75
N GLY A 236 -1.39 0.22 4.02
CA GLY A 236 -1.78 0.69 2.69
C GLY A 236 -2.15 -0.45 1.73
N GLY A 237 -1.32 -1.49 1.66
CA GLY A 237 -1.54 -2.67 0.82
C GLY A 237 -2.64 -3.63 1.28
N ALA A 238 -3.32 -3.37 2.41
CA ALA A 238 -4.59 -4.01 2.75
C ALA A 238 -5.79 -3.15 2.30
N GLY A 239 -5.55 -1.88 2.00
CA GLY A 239 -6.58 -0.87 1.81
C GLY A 239 -7.16 -0.34 3.13
N PHE A 240 -7.67 0.88 3.07
CA PHE A 240 -8.32 1.55 4.20
C PHE A 240 -9.37 2.53 3.70
N CYS A 241 -10.29 2.92 4.58
CA CYS A 241 -11.28 3.95 4.27
C CYS A 241 -11.36 5.04 5.34
N ILE A 242 -11.66 6.26 4.88
CA ILE A 242 -11.77 7.48 5.67
C ILE A 242 -13.10 8.17 5.29
N SER A 243 -13.89 8.52 6.30
CA SER A 243 -15.10 9.34 6.13
C SER A 243 -14.77 10.76 5.67
N ARG A 244 -15.63 11.40 4.87
CA ARG A 244 -15.45 12.79 4.44
C ARG A 244 -15.27 13.75 5.63
N GLY A 245 -16.04 13.58 6.71
CA GLY A 245 -15.93 14.42 7.92
C GLY A 245 -14.51 14.43 8.48
N LEU A 246 -13.92 13.24 8.68
CA LEU A 246 -12.53 13.09 9.10
C LEU A 246 -11.55 13.67 8.08
N ALA A 247 -11.74 13.36 6.80
CA ALA A 247 -10.86 13.85 5.76
C ALA A 247 -10.79 15.38 5.76
N LEU A 248 -11.91 16.10 5.88
CA LEU A 248 -11.89 17.57 5.96
C LEU A 248 -11.11 18.10 7.18
N LYS A 249 -11.09 17.37 8.30
CA LYS A 249 -10.26 17.72 9.48
C LYS A 249 -8.77 17.48 9.24
N MET A 250 -8.41 16.54 8.35
CA MET A 250 -7.03 16.28 7.96
C MET A 250 -6.46 17.38 7.03
N SER A 251 -7.31 18.22 6.43
CA SER A 251 -6.91 19.19 5.40
C SER A 251 -5.71 20.09 5.75
N PRO A 252 -5.53 20.58 7.00
CA PRO A 252 -4.36 21.38 7.35
C PRO A 252 -3.01 20.66 7.14
N TRP A 253 -3.00 19.32 7.15
CA TRP A 253 -1.79 18.50 6.98
C TRP A 253 -1.77 17.69 5.69
N ALA A 254 -2.90 17.55 5.01
CA ALA A 254 -3.05 16.64 3.88
C ALA A 254 -3.46 17.33 2.57
N SER A 255 -4.29 18.39 2.61
CA SER A 255 -4.79 19.04 1.39
C SER A 255 -3.75 19.94 0.73
N LEU A 256 -3.93 20.22 -0.55
CA LEU A 256 -3.16 21.21 -1.31
C LEU A 256 -1.65 20.91 -1.31
N GLY A 257 -1.30 19.63 -1.43
CA GLY A 257 0.10 19.17 -1.39
C GLY A 257 0.73 19.10 0.00
N ASN A 258 0.05 19.53 1.07
CA ASN A 258 0.60 19.50 2.43
C ASN A 258 0.92 18.09 2.92
N PHE A 259 0.27 17.06 2.37
CA PHE A 259 0.58 15.67 2.70
C PHE A 259 2.05 15.34 2.46
N ILE A 260 2.62 15.84 1.36
CA ILE A 260 4.04 15.63 1.01
C ILE A 260 4.94 16.30 2.06
N SER A 261 4.65 17.55 2.41
CA SER A 261 5.41 18.30 3.42
C SER A 261 5.34 17.63 4.79
N THR A 262 4.15 17.16 5.19
CA THR A 262 3.94 16.43 6.44
C THR A 262 4.76 15.15 6.45
N ALA A 263 4.66 14.32 5.40
CA ALA A 263 5.39 13.07 5.27
C ALA A 263 6.91 13.26 5.33
N GLU A 264 7.45 14.28 4.67
CA GLU A 264 8.90 14.56 4.69
C GLU A 264 9.38 15.05 6.07
N LYS A 265 8.55 15.81 6.78
CA LYS A 265 8.86 16.30 8.13
C LYS A 265 8.97 15.16 9.15
N VAL A 266 8.02 14.21 9.11
CA VAL A 266 8.00 13.04 10.01
C VAL A 266 8.78 11.84 9.48
N ARG A 267 9.19 11.88 8.21
CA ARG A 267 9.96 10.85 7.52
C ARG A 267 9.27 9.48 7.42
N LEU A 268 7.94 9.45 7.41
CA LEU A 268 7.13 8.23 7.38
C LEU A 268 6.63 7.88 5.96
N PRO A 269 6.42 6.58 5.65
CA PRO A 269 5.63 6.13 4.49
C PRO A 269 4.25 6.79 4.42
N ASP A 270 3.59 6.69 3.27
CA ASP A 270 2.29 7.30 3.02
C ASP A 270 1.20 6.79 3.97
N ASP A 271 1.07 5.48 4.13
CA ASP A 271 0.10 4.87 5.06
C ASP A 271 0.37 5.25 6.53
N CYS A 272 1.62 5.24 6.95
CA CYS A 272 2.07 5.72 8.25
C CYS A 272 1.80 7.21 8.44
N THR A 273 1.94 8.03 7.40
CA THR A 273 1.63 9.47 7.45
C THR A 273 0.14 9.71 7.62
N ILE A 274 -0.72 8.93 6.95
CA ILE A 274 -2.18 8.94 7.18
C ILE A 274 -2.48 8.63 8.66
N GLY A 275 -1.91 7.55 9.21
CA GLY A 275 -2.05 7.20 10.62
C GLY A 275 -1.55 8.28 11.57
N TYR A 276 -0.39 8.88 11.28
CA TYR A 276 0.17 9.98 12.08
C TYR A 276 -0.77 11.18 12.12
N ILE A 277 -1.32 11.60 10.97
CA ILE A 277 -2.28 12.72 10.94
C ILE A 277 -3.55 12.37 11.72
N ILE A 278 -4.12 11.18 11.52
CA ILE A 278 -5.42 10.81 12.09
C ILE A 278 -5.33 10.44 13.58
N GLU A 279 -4.50 9.47 13.94
CA GLU A 279 -4.35 9.03 15.33
C GLU A 279 -3.42 9.95 16.10
N GLY A 280 -2.28 10.33 15.51
CA GLY A 280 -1.24 11.09 16.20
C GLY A 280 -1.62 12.54 16.46
N LEU A 281 -2.13 13.24 15.44
CA LEU A 281 -2.49 14.67 15.55
C LEU A 281 -3.96 14.88 15.91
N LEU A 282 -4.88 14.22 15.19
CA LEU A 282 -6.32 14.39 15.39
C LEU A 282 -6.90 13.52 16.52
N GLN A 283 -6.12 12.58 17.07
CA GLN A 283 -6.53 11.70 18.17
C GLN A 283 -7.78 10.86 17.86
N VAL A 284 -8.01 10.55 16.57
CA VAL A 284 -9.09 9.68 16.11
C VAL A 284 -8.54 8.27 15.96
N LYS A 285 -9.13 7.28 16.65
CA LYS A 285 -8.62 5.90 16.61
C LYS A 285 -8.96 5.18 15.31
N LEU A 286 -8.01 4.39 14.82
CA LEU A 286 -8.20 3.39 13.79
C LEU A 286 -9.20 2.34 14.29
N LEU A 287 -10.25 2.13 13.51
CA LEU A 287 -11.17 1.02 13.65
C LEU A 287 -10.53 -0.22 13.02
N HIS A 288 -10.01 -1.11 13.87
CA HIS A 288 -9.34 -2.34 13.44
C HIS A 288 -10.36 -3.30 12.81
N SER A 289 -10.22 -3.56 11.52
CA SER A 289 -11.08 -4.49 10.78
C SER A 289 -10.32 -5.71 10.30
N THR A 290 -10.90 -6.90 10.48
CA THR A 290 -10.39 -8.18 9.98
C THR A 290 -10.88 -8.48 8.56
N LEU A 291 -11.58 -7.55 7.92
CA LEU A 291 -12.11 -7.70 6.56
C LEU A 291 -11.17 -7.17 5.48
N PHE A 292 -10.08 -6.52 5.87
CA PHE A 292 -9.07 -5.96 4.97
C PHE A 292 -7.80 -6.81 5.05
N HIS A 293 -7.25 -7.21 3.90
CA HIS A 293 -6.14 -8.16 3.85
C HIS A 293 -5.02 -7.73 2.90
N SER A 294 -3.79 -7.78 3.39
CA SER A 294 -2.57 -7.49 2.63
C SER A 294 -1.80 -8.77 2.28
N HIS A 295 -0.99 -8.74 1.21
CA HIS A 295 -0.01 -9.78 0.92
C HIS A 295 1.16 -9.84 1.92
N LEU A 296 1.20 -8.95 2.91
CA LEU A 296 2.08 -9.07 4.08
C LEU A 296 1.57 -10.13 5.08
N GLU A 297 0.32 -10.56 4.96
CA GLU A 297 -0.27 -11.63 5.74
C GLU A 297 -0.09 -12.99 5.06
N ASN A 298 -0.27 -14.08 5.81
CA ASN A 298 -0.34 -15.41 5.22
C ASN A 298 -1.76 -15.68 4.69
N LEU A 299 -2.01 -15.32 3.43
CA LEU A 299 -3.32 -15.39 2.79
C LEU A 299 -3.86 -16.82 2.65
N GLN A 300 -2.97 -17.82 2.66
CA GLN A 300 -3.37 -19.24 2.62
C GLN A 300 -4.10 -19.68 3.90
N ARG A 301 -3.89 -18.96 5.01
CA ARG A 301 -4.52 -19.23 6.31
C ARG A 301 -5.89 -18.57 6.48
N LEU A 302 -6.32 -17.74 5.52
CA LEU A 302 -7.65 -17.14 5.59
C LEU A 302 -8.74 -18.24 5.48
N PRO A 303 -9.74 -18.26 6.39
CA PRO A 303 -10.78 -19.28 6.37
C PRO A 303 -11.61 -19.22 5.09
N ALA A 304 -11.67 -20.35 4.37
CA ALA A 304 -12.29 -20.44 3.04
C ALA A 304 -13.78 -20.05 3.02
N ASP A 305 -14.49 -20.36 4.10
CA ASP A 305 -15.92 -20.05 4.31
C ASP A 305 -16.20 -18.55 4.48
N THR A 306 -15.19 -17.77 4.89
CA THR A 306 -15.31 -16.32 5.08
C THR A 306 -14.76 -15.51 3.91
N LEU A 307 -14.08 -16.13 2.94
CA LEU A 307 -13.37 -15.43 1.86
C LEU A 307 -14.26 -14.46 1.07
N LEU A 308 -15.50 -14.86 0.76
CA LEU A 308 -16.43 -14.05 -0.03
C LEU A 308 -17.03 -12.87 0.77
N ARG A 309 -16.80 -12.83 2.09
CA ARG A 309 -17.22 -11.73 2.97
C ARG A 309 -16.12 -10.71 3.20
N GLN A 310 -14.87 -11.02 2.84
CA GLN A 310 -13.76 -10.09 2.95
C GLN A 310 -13.99 -8.89 2.02
N ILE A 311 -13.56 -7.71 2.46
CA ILE A 311 -13.71 -6.45 1.73
C ILE A 311 -12.56 -6.27 0.76
N THR A 312 -11.33 -6.48 1.24
CA THR A 312 -10.16 -6.52 0.37
C THR A 312 -9.42 -7.84 0.50
N LEU A 313 -8.86 -8.29 -0.60
CA LEU A 313 -7.87 -9.37 -0.65
C LEU A 313 -6.65 -8.84 -1.42
N SER A 314 -5.52 -9.51 -1.30
CA SER A 314 -4.31 -9.21 -2.06
C SER A 314 -3.70 -10.49 -2.63
N TYR A 315 -2.54 -10.39 -3.28
CA TYR A 315 -1.73 -11.53 -3.69
C TYR A 315 -0.24 -11.18 -3.61
N GLY A 316 0.59 -12.19 -3.35
CA GLY A 316 2.02 -12.01 -3.23
C GLY A 316 2.70 -11.63 -4.54
N GLY A 317 3.65 -10.70 -4.44
CA GLY A 317 4.49 -10.28 -5.56
C GLY A 317 5.47 -11.35 -6.05
N PRO A 318 6.39 -11.00 -6.96
CA PRO A 318 7.33 -11.93 -7.59
C PRO A 318 8.15 -12.78 -6.61
N GLU A 319 8.46 -12.24 -5.42
CA GLU A 319 9.24 -12.88 -4.37
C GLU A 319 8.43 -13.89 -3.54
N ASN A 320 7.09 -13.77 -3.53
CA ASN A 320 6.21 -14.62 -2.73
C ASN A 320 4.93 -15.00 -3.49
N ARG A 321 5.09 -15.50 -4.72
CA ARG A 321 3.98 -15.83 -5.64
C ARG A 321 2.99 -16.86 -5.10
N ARG A 322 3.36 -17.62 -4.07
CA ARG A 322 2.50 -18.62 -3.44
C ARG A 322 1.56 -18.03 -2.39
N ASN A 323 1.80 -16.79 -1.95
CA ASN A 323 0.95 -16.12 -1.00
C ASN A 323 -0.33 -15.63 -1.67
N VAL A 324 -1.32 -16.51 -1.71
CA VAL A 324 -2.64 -16.28 -2.29
C VAL A 324 -3.70 -16.95 -1.43
N VAL A 325 -4.95 -16.52 -1.59
CA VAL A 325 -6.07 -17.11 -0.86
C VAL A 325 -6.32 -18.56 -1.27
N SER A 326 -6.63 -19.40 -0.28
CA SER A 326 -7.01 -20.79 -0.49
C SER A 326 -8.47 -20.89 -0.95
N VAL A 327 -8.70 -20.78 -2.25
CA VAL A 327 -10.05 -20.78 -2.84
C VAL A 327 -10.20 -21.87 -3.90
N GLY A 328 -11.23 -22.71 -3.76
CA GLY A 328 -11.64 -23.65 -4.80
C GLY A 328 -12.30 -22.93 -5.97
N GLY A 329 -12.28 -23.51 -7.16
CA GLY A 329 -12.91 -22.90 -8.32
C GLY A 329 -12.48 -23.53 -9.63
N ALA A 330 -13.06 -23.03 -10.72
CA ALA A 330 -12.84 -23.58 -12.05
C ALA A 330 -11.47 -23.24 -12.66
N PHE A 331 -10.74 -22.29 -12.09
CA PHE A 331 -9.38 -21.95 -12.52
C PHE A 331 -8.32 -22.59 -11.63
N ASN A 332 -7.33 -23.22 -12.24
CA ASN A 332 -6.12 -23.64 -11.54
C ASN A 332 -5.13 -22.46 -11.36
N LEU A 333 -4.03 -22.68 -10.62
CA LEU A 333 -3.02 -21.64 -10.34
C LEU A 333 -2.27 -21.13 -11.58
N GLN A 334 -2.23 -21.88 -12.68
CA GLN A 334 -1.61 -21.40 -13.93
C GLN A 334 -2.55 -20.41 -14.64
N GLN A 335 -3.86 -20.67 -14.61
CA GLN A 335 -4.87 -19.83 -15.26
C GLN A 335 -5.23 -18.58 -14.45
N ASP A 336 -5.13 -18.68 -13.13
CA ASP A 336 -5.47 -17.65 -12.16
C ASP A 336 -4.47 -17.64 -10.99
N PRO A 337 -3.23 -17.16 -11.22
CA PRO A 337 -2.15 -17.21 -10.24
C PRO A 337 -2.41 -16.31 -9.03
N THR A 338 -3.23 -15.25 -9.16
CA THR A 338 -3.57 -14.34 -8.05
C THR A 338 -4.83 -14.74 -7.30
N ARG A 339 -5.59 -15.72 -7.85
CA ARG A 339 -6.91 -16.16 -7.39
C ARG A 339 -8.04 -15.13 -7.58
N PHE A 340 -7.78 -13.97 -8.19
CA PHE A 340 -8.78 -12.91 -8.35
C PHE A 340 -9.90 -13.29 -9.31
N LYS A 341 -9.62 -14.08 -10.37
CA LYS A 341 -10.69 -14.56 -11.26
C LYS A 341 -11.60 -15.54 -10.54
N SER A 342 -11.03 -16.42 -9.73
CA SER A 342 -11.76 -17.41 -8.94
C SER A 342 -12.68 -16.73 -7.92
N ILE A 343 -12.15 -15.77 -7.14
CA ILE A 343 -12.95 -14.95 -6.22
C ILE A 343 -14.06 -14.20 -6.99
N HIS A 344 -13.72 -13.60 -8.14
CA HIS A 344 -14.70 -12.86 -8.94
C HIS A 344 -15.84 -13.75 -9.43
N CYS A 345 -15.57 -14.95 -9.95
CA CYS A 345 -16.61 -15.86 -10.42
C CYS A 345 -17.47 -16.43 -9.29
N LEU A 346 -16.94 -16.52 -8.07
CA LEU A 346 -17.73 -16.91 -6.90
C LEU A 346 -18.67 -15.77 -6.45
N LEU A 347 -18.21 -14.51 -6.50
CA LEU A 347 -19.01 -13.34 -6.14
C LEU A 347 -20.01 -12.93 -7.25
N TYR A 348 -19.65 -13.14 -8.51
CA TYR A 348 -20.36 -12.69 -9.70
C TYR A 348 -20.42 -13.81 -10.76
N PRO A 349 -21.21 -14.87 -10.51
CA PRO A 349 -21.30 -16.02 -11.42
C PRO A 349 -21.95 -15.67 -12.76
N ASP A 350 -22.62 -14.51 -12.86
CA ASP A 350 -23.20 -13.94 -14.08
C ASP A 350 -22.16 -13.38 -15.06
N THR A 351 -20.90 -13.23 -14.63
CA THR A 351 -19.82 -12.76 -15.51
C THR A 351 -19.57 -13.74 -16.66
N THR A 352 -19.68 -13.27 -17.91
CA THR A 352 -19.73 -14.11 -19.12
C THR A 352 -18.53 -15.03 -19.35
N TRP A 353 -17.34 -14.65 -18.90
CA TRP A 353 -16.12 -15.46 -19.03
C TRP A 353 -15.91 -16.43 -17.88
N CYS A 354 -16.78 -16.42 -16.85
CA CYS A 354 -16.70 -17.39 -15.77
C CYS A 354 -17.08 -18.78 -16.28
N PRO A 355 -16.32 -19.82 -15.91
CA PRO A 355 -16.66 -21.18 -16.32
C PRO A 355 -18.01 -21.58 -15.73
N LEU A 356 -18.88 -22.13 -16.57
CA LEU A 356 -20.13 -22.72 -16.12
C LEU A 356 -19.79 -23.80 -15.09
N LYS A 357 -20.49 -23.79 -13.93
CA LYS A 357 -20.40 -24.90 -13.00
C LYS A 357 -20.77 -26.16 -13.78
N LYS A 358 -19.83 -27.11 -13.93
CA LYS A 358 -20.23 -28.47 -14.30
C LYS A 358 -21.22 -28.92 -13.22
N PRO A 359 -22.42 -29.41 -13.57
CA PRO A 359 -23.25 -30.07 -12.58
C PRO A 359 -22.41 -31.19 -11.95
N LEU A 360 -22.40 -31.22 -10.62
CA LEU A 360 -21.72 -32.24 -9.82
C LEU A 360 -22.28 -33.63 -10.15
#